data_AF-A0A349GBQ6-F1
#
_entry.id   AF-A0A349GBQ6-F1
#
_cell.length_a   1.000
_cell.length_b   1.000
_cell.length_c   1.000
_cell.angle_alpha   90.00
_cell.angle_beta   90.00
_cell.angle_gamma   90.00
#
_symmetry.space_group_name_H-M   'P 1'
#
loop_
_entity.id
_entity.type
_entity.pdbx_description
1 polymer ?
#
loop_
_entity_poly.entity_id
_entity_poly.type
_entity_poly.pdbx_seq_one_letter_code
_entity_poly.pdbx_strand_id
1 'polypeptide(L)'
;MSNIRVLIFLTIFIIMITASFFIQANLSKQKSKWLGLIFPVIFTTIAAFLAFGATIYDGSIIKILVVFLLYMIPADIHVLIYLHMRNKMRGKNQHELDKMKIQDL
;
A
#
# COMPACT_ATOMS: atom_id res chain seq x y z
N MET A 1 9.40 26.63 -22.34
CA MET A 1 8.64 25.39 -22.65
C MET A 1 8.98 24.21 -21.73
N SER A 2 10.23 24.03 -21.28
CA SER A 2 10.60 22.92 -20.36
C SER A 2 9.82 22.95 -19.03
N ASN A 3 9.75 24.11 -18.35
CA ASN A 3 9.14 24.22 -17.02
C ASN A 3 7.63 23.88 -17.00
N ILE A 4 6.89 24.21 -18.06
CA ILE A 4 5.47 23.88 -18.19
C ILE A 4 5.27 22.36 -18.34
N ARG A 5 6.14 21.69 -19.12
CA ARG A 5 6.08 20.22 -19.25
C ARG A 5 6.39 19.53 -17.93
N VAL A 6 7.37 20.04 -17.18
CA VAL A 6 7.70 19.53 -15.84
C VAL A 6 6.52 19.74 -14.88
N LEU A 7 5.87 20.90 -14.89
CA LEU A 7 4.71 21.18 -14.03
C LEU A 7 3.53 20.23 -14.34
N ILE A 8 3.23 20.02 -15.62
CA ILE A 8 2.18 19.09 -16.05
C ILE A 8 2.49 17.67 -15.57
N PHE A 9 3.73 17.20 -15.76
CA PHE A 9 4.16 15.88 -15.31
C PHE A 9 4.02 15.71 -13.80
N LEU A 10 4.50 16.69 -13.00
CA LEU A 10 4.38 16.67 -11.54
C LEU A 10 2.92 16.63 -11.07
N THR A 11 2.05 17.38 -11.75
CA THR A 11 0.62 17.43 -11.42
C THR A 11 -0.04 16.07 -11.64
N ILE A 12 0.21 15.45 -12.80
CA ILE A 12 -0.31 14.11 -13.10
C ILE A 12 0.22 13.08 -12.10
N PHE A 13 1.50 13.16 -11.75
CA PHE A 13 2.13 12.26 -10.78
C PHE A 13 1.48 12.33 -9.40
N ILE A 14 1.20 13.53 -8.90
CA ILE A 14 0.49 13.73 -7.61
C ILE A 14 -0.93 13.13 -7.66
N ILE A 15 -1.64 13.31 -8.78
CA ILE A 15 -2.98 12.73 -8.96
C ILE A 15 -2.92 11.20 -8.94
N MET A 16 -1.94 10.58 -9.60
CA MET A 16 -1.78 9.12 -9.57
C MET A 16 -1.48 8.58 -8.16
N ILE A 17 -0.65 9.28 -7.39
CA ILE A 17 -0.34 8.89 -6.00
C ILE A 17 -1.60 8.93 -5.15
N THR A 18 -2.31 10.06 -5.17
CA THR A 18 -3.54 10.25 -4.37
C THR A 18 -4.64 9.26 -4.77
N ALA A 19 -4.81 8.98 -6.06
CA ALA A 19 -5.73 7.96 -6.55
C ALA A 19 -5.37 6.55 -6.03
N SER A 20 -4.09 6.19 -6.02
CA SER A 20 -3.63 4.88 -5.53
C SER A 20 -3.97 4.68 -4.06
N PHE A 21 -3.72 5.68 -3.21
CA PHE A 21 -4.10 5.65 -1.80
C PHE A 21 -5.62 5.53 -1.60
N PHE A 22 -6.42 6.27 -2.38
CA PHE A 22 -7.87 6.22 -2.29
C PHE A 22 -8.44 4.84 -2.69
N ILE A 23 -7.92 4.27 -3.77
CA ILE A 23 -8.30 2.94 -4.26
C ILE A 23 -7.96 1.89 -3.22
N GLN A 24 -6.73 1.91 -2.68
CA GLN A 24 -6.34 0.97 -1.65
C GLN A 24 -7.19 1.12 -0.38
N ALA A 25 -7.50 2.35 0.01
CA ALA A 25 -8.36 2.62 1.14
C ALA A 25 -9.75 2.00 0.96
N ASN A 26 -10.32 2.08 -0.23
CA ASN A 26 -11.61 1.49 -0.54
C ASN A 26 -11.55 -0.05 -0.66
N LEU A 27 -10.51 -0.60 -1.28
CA LEU A 27 -10.28 -2.05 -1.35
C LEU A 27 -10.12 -2.67 0.04
N SER A 28 -9.48 -1.95 0.97
CA SER A 28 -9.29 -2.39 2.36
C SER A 28 -10.60 -2.50 3.15
N LYS A 29 -11.66 -1.80 2.72
CA LYS A 29 -12.99 -1.90 3.34
C LYS A 29 -13.80 -3.10 2.86
N GLN A 30 -13.40 -3.73 1.75
CA GLN A 30 -14.16 -4.83 1.18
C GLN A 30 -14.07 -6.07 2.07
N LYS A 31 -15.07 -6.96 1.98
CA LYS A 31 -15.12 -8.19 2.78
C LYS A 31 -13.87 -9.06 2.54
N SER A 32 -13.40 -9.11 1.29
CA SER A 32 -12.21 -9.85 0.88
C SER A 32 -10.94 -9.24 1.48
N LYS A 33 -10.15 -10.07 2.19
CA LYS A 33 -8.89 -9.63 2.82
C LYS A 33 -7.81 -9.29 1.80
N TRP A 34 -7.84 -9.94 0.64
CA TRP A 34 -6.78 -9.96 -0.37
C TRP A 34 -6.73 -8.69 -1.23
N LEU A 35 -7.88 -8.07 -1.50
CA LEU A 35 -7.94 -6.92 -2.40
C LEU A 35 -7.22 -5.68 -1.85
N GLY A 36 -7.25 -5.48 -0.53
CA GLY A 36 -6.51 -4.38 0.11
C GLY A 36 -4.98 -4.62 0.19
N LEU A 37 -4.52 -5.85 -0.03
CA LEU A 37 -3.10 -6.23 -0.02
C LEU A 37 -2.42 -6.18 -1.39
N ILE A 38 -3.17 -5.91 -2.47
CA ILE A 38 -2.63 -5.91 -3.84
C ILE A 38 -1.44 -4.96 -3.97
N PHE A 39 -1.59 -3.71 -3.51
CA PHE A 39 -0.51 -2.72 -3.60
C PHE A 39 0.72 -3.09 -2.76
N PRO A 40 0.60 -3.47 -1.47
CA PRO A 40 1.71 -3.99 -0.68
C PRO A 40 2.50 -5.11 -1.36
N VAL A 41 1.78 -6.07 -1.95
CA VAL A 41 2.39 -7.22 -2.63
C VAL A 41 3.14 -6.77 -3.88
N ILE A 42 2.57 -5.86 -4.67
CA ILE A 42 3.22 -5.30 -5.85
C ILE A 42 4.52 -4.57 -5.46
N PHE A 43 4.48 -3.67 -4.49
CA PHE A 43 5.67 -2.92 -4.05
C PHE A 43 6.74 -3.84 -3.47
N THR A 44 6.36 -4.84 -2.67
CA THR A 44 7.30 -5.82 -2.12
C THR A 44 7.96 -6.66 -3.22
N THR A 45 7.19 -7.05 -4.24
CA THR A 45 7.71 -7.80 -5.40
C THR A 45 8.69 -6.95 -6.19
N ILE A 46 8.37 -5.68 -6.46
CA ILE A 46 9.27 -4.74 -7.15
C ILE A 46 10.55 -4.53 -6.33
N ALA A 47 10.44 -4.32 -5.01
CA ALA A 47 11.60 -4.16 -4.13
C ALA A 47 12.52 -5.39 -4.17
N ALA A 48 11.95 -6.60 -4.15
CA ALA A 48 12.71 -7.84 -4.30
C ALA A 48 13.43 -7.90 -5.66
N PHE A 49 12.72 -7.66 -6.77
CA PHE A 49 13.31 -7.66 -8.10
C PHE A 49 14.47 -6.66 -8.23
N LEU A 50 14.32 -5.45 -7.70
CA LEU A 50 15.38 -4.43 -7.72
C LEU A 50 16.58 -4.82 -6.85
N ALA A 51 16.33 -5.35 -5.66
CA ALA A 51 17.38 -5.78 -4.74
C ALA A 51 18.19 -6.95 -5.31
N PHE A 52 17.53 -7.95 -5.91
CA PHE A 52 18.20 -9.06 -6.59
C PHE A 52 18.88 -8.60 -7.89
N GLY A 53 18.26 -7.71 -8.67
CA GLY A 53 18.87 -7.13 -9.88
C GLY A 53 20.16 -6.36 -9.58
N ALA A 54 20.24 -5.66 -8.45
CA ALA A 54 21.44 -4.93 -8.02
C ALA A 54 22.66 -5.87 -7.80
N THR A 55 22.44 -7.17 -7.58
CA THR A 55 23.53 -8.15 -7.41
C THR A 55 24.26 -8.49 -8.70
N ILE A 56 23.62 -8.32 -9.86
CA ILE A 56 24.16 -8.70 -11.16
C ILE A 56 25.47 -7.95 -11.45
N TYR A 57 25.62 -6.74 -10.91
CA TYR A 57 26.75 -5.87 -11.19
C TYR A 57 27.89 -5.93 -10.16
N ASP A 58 27.61 -6.31 -8.91
CA ASP A 58 28.57 -6.15 -7.81
C ASP A 58 28.59 -7.32 -6.79
N GLY A 59 27.61 -8.22 -6.82
CA GLY A 59 27.53 -9.37 -5.90
C GLY A 59 27.41 -9.03 -4.40
N SER A 60 27.39 -7.75 -4.03
CA SER A 60 27.40 -7.30 -2.63
C SER A 60 26.06 -7.51 -1.95
N ILE A 61 26.03 -8.41 -0.96
CA ILE A 61 24.85 -8.71 -0.13
C ILE A 61 24.39 -7.48 0.66
N ILE A 62 25.33 -6.63 1.10
CA ILE A 62 25.01 -5.40 1.84
C ILE A 62 24.15 -4.46 0.98
N LYS A 63 24.47 -4.34 -0.32
CA LYS A 63 23.68 -3.53 -1.24
C LYS A 63 22.27 -4.08 -1.45
N ILE A 64 22.11 -5.40 -1.46
CA ILE A 64 20.77 -6.04 -1.52
C ILE A 64 19.92 -5.55 -0.36
N LEU A 65 20.44 -5.65 0.87
CA LEU A 65 19.71 -5.26 2.07
C LEU A 65 19.35 -3.78 2.07
N VAL A 66 20.30 -2.92 1.68
CA VAL A 66 20.07 -1.47 1.62
C VAL A 66 19.01 -1.11 0.56
N VAL A 67 19.11 -1.66 -0.65
CA VAL A 67 18.14 -1.44 -1.73
C VAL A 67 16.78 -1.98 -1.31
N PHE A 68 16.72 -3.21 -0.82
CA PHE A 68 15.47 -3.84 -0.40
C PHE A 68 14.76 -3.02 0.68
N LEU A 69 15.46 -2.64 1.75
CA LEU A 69 14.90 -1.83 2.84
C LEU A 69 14.41 -0.46 2.34
N LEU A 70 15.16 0.20 1.46
CA LEU A 70 14.78 1.49 0.91
C LEU A 70 13.48 1.40 0.10
N TYR A 71 13.35 0.38 -0.74
CA TYR A 71 12.17 0.16 -1.58
C TYR A 71 11.00 -0.52 -0.85
N MET A 72 11.19 -0.98 0.39
CA MET A 72 10.10 -1.46 1.25
C MET A 72 9.29 -0.35 1.90
N ILE A 73 9.84 0.87 2.07
CA ILE A 73 9.14 1.99 2.72
C ILE A 73 7.73 2.23 2.13
N PRO A 74 7.53 2.28 0.80
CA PRO A 74 6.19 2.43 0.23
C PRO A 74 5.27 1.26 0.55
N ALA A 75 5.79 0.02 0.56
CA ALA A 75 5.02 -1.17 0.88
C ALA A 75 4.51 -1.13 2.33
N ASP A 76 5.37 -0.76 3.27
CA ASP A 76 5.04 -0.67 4.70
C ASP A 76 3.95 0.37 4.97
N ILE A 77 4.03 1.54 4.31
CA ILE A 77 2.98 2.57 4.39
C ILE A 77 1.65 2.01 3.90
N HIS A 78 1.64 1.29 2.78
CA HIS A 78 0.43 0.68 2.22
C HIS A 78 -0.13 -0.41 3.15
N VAL A 79 0.72 -1.20 3.81
CA VAL A 79 0.30 -2.19 4.82
C VAL A 79 -0.31 -1.50 6.03
N LEU A 80 0.31 -0.43 6.53
CA LEU A 80 -0.19 0.30 7.69
C LEU A 80 -1.59 0.87 7.43
N ILE A 81 -1.83 1.46 6.26
CA ILE A 81 -3.15 1.95 5.85
C ILE A 81 -4.15 0.80 5.79
N TYR A 82 -3.77 -0.32 5.17
CA TYR A 82 -4.62 -1.50 5.12
C TYR A 82 -5.04 -1.97 6.52
N LEU A 83 -4.08 -2.12 7.44
CA LEU A 83 -4.33 -2.58 8.80
C LEU A 83 -5.23 -1.60 9.57
N HIS A 84 -4.93 -0.30 9.49
CA HIS A 84 -5.73 0.73 10.14
C HIS A 84 -7.19 0.69 9.68
N MET A 85 -7.40 0.63 8.36
CA MET A 85 -8.74 0.59 7.80
C MET A 85 -9.46 -0.73 8.12
N ARG A 86 -8.77 -1.86 8.04
CA ARG A 86 -9.37 -3.16 8.35
C ARG A 86 -9.81 -3.23 9.81
N ASN A 87 -8.99 -2.72 10.73
CA ASN A 87 -9.32 -2.67 12.15
C ASN A 87 -10.54 -1.77 12.41
N LYS A 88 -10.61 -0.60 11.74
CA LYS A 88 -11.78 0.28 11.79
C LYS A 88 -13.07 -0.42 11.35
N MET A 89 -13.03 -1.20 10.26
CA MET A 89 -14.21 -1.93 9.77
C MET A 89 -14.60 -3.11 10.65
N ARG A 90 -13.63 -3.80 11.27
CA ARG A 90 -13.92 -4.85 12.26
C ARG A 90 -14.66 -4.28 13.48
N GLY A 91 -14.22 -3.14 14.00
CA GLY A 91 -14.90 -2.46 15.11
C GLY A 91 -16.33 -2.05 14.76
N LYS A 92 -16.55 -1.51 13.56
CA LYS A 92 -17.91 -1.17 13.09
C LYS A 92 -18.81 -2.39 13.01
N ASN A 93 -18.34 -3.48 12.41
CA ASN A 93 -19.14 -4.70 12.28
C ASN A 93 -19.50 -5.31 13.64
N GLN A 94 -18.59 -5.27 14.61
CA GLN A 94 -18.84 -5.77 15.97
C GLN A 94 -20.01 -5.02 16.63
N HIS A 95 -20.01 -3.69 16.54
CA HIS A 95 -21.06 -2.85 17.11
C HIS A 95 -22.44 -3.07 16.48
N GLU A 96 -22.50 -3.37 15.17
CA GLU A 96 -23.76 -3.72 14.51
C GLU A 96 -24.31 -5.07 15.01
N LEU A 97 -23.43 -6.06 15.27
CA LEU A 97 -23.82 -7.34 15.85
C LEU A 97 -24.31 -7.19 17.30
N ASP A 98 -23.69 -6.31 18.09
CA ASP A 98 -24.10 -6.05 19.48
C ASP A 98 -25.46 -5.33 19.54
N LYS A 99 -25.74 -4.42 18.61
CA LYS A 99 -27.08 -3.80 18.47
C LYS A 99 -28.16 -4.82 18.16
N MET A 100 -27.88 -5.76 17.24
CA MET A 100 -28.83 -6.82 16.90
C MET A 100 -29.16 -7.70 18.11
N LYS A 101 -28.15 -8.04 18.94
CA LYS A 101 -28.37 -8.81 20.18
C LYS A 101 -29.26 -8.12 21.21
N ILE A 102 -29.21 -6.79 21.32
CA ILE A 102 -30.03 -6.04 22.28
C ILE A 102 -31.49 -5.94 21.81
N GLN A 103 -31.72 -5.90 20.50
CA GLN A 103 -33.07 -5.82 19.93
C GLN A 103 -33.83 -7.17 19.97
N ASP A 104 -33.12 -8.29 20.08
CA ASP A 104 -33.70 -9.63 20.20
C ASP A 104 -34.05 -10.02 21.67
N LEU A 105 -33.68 -9.20 22.67
CA LEU A 105 -33.96 -9.42 24.10
C LEU A 105 -35.25 -8.72 24.54
#